data_AF-A0A977PX33-F1
#
_entry.id   AF-A0A977PX33-F1
#
_cell.length_a   1.000
_cell.length_b   1.000
_cell.length_c   1.000
_cell.angle_alpha   90.00
_cell.angle_beta   90.00
_cell.angle_gamma   90.00
#
_symmetry.space_group_name_H-M   'P 1'
#
loop_
_entity.id
_entity.type
_entity.pdbx_description
1 polymer ?
#
loop_
_entity_poly.entity_id
_entity_poly.type
_entity_poly.pdbx_seq_one_letter_code
_entity_poly.pdbx_strand_id
1 'polypeptide(L)' 'MSNKEAVIELVKRLPENVSLTAIAEEVRFIAAIQEGFEEIDLGKGVPVETVEKMMESWTIG' A
#
# COMPACT_ATOMS: atom_id res chain seq x y z
N MET A 1 -16.15 -3.77 6.62
CA MET A 1 -15.88 -2.32 6.70
C MET A 1 -15.83 -1.80 5.28
N SER A 2 -16.52 -0.69 4.99
CA SER A 2 -16.44 -0.02 3.69
C SER A 2 -15.12 0.73 3.54
N ASN A 3 -14.71 1.00 2.29
CA ASN A 3 -13.49 1.78 2.00
C ASN A 3 -13.54 3.17 2.68
N LYS A 4 -14.73 3.77 2.75
CA LYS A 4 -14.95 5.05 3.44
C LYS A 4 -14.64 4.95 4.94
N GLU A 5 -15.14 3.91 5.61
CA GLU A 5 -14.88 3.69 7.03
C GLU A 5 -13.40 3.40 7.29
N ALA A 6 -12.74 2.65 6.40
CA ALA A 6 -11.30 2.39 6.50
C ALA A 6 -10.46 3.67 6.44
N VAL A 7 -10.81 4.59 5.52
CA VAL A 7 -10.14 5.90 5.42
C VAL A 7 -10.39 6.75 6.67
N ILE A 8 -11.61 6.77 7.20
CA ILE A 8 -11.93 7.51 8.43
C ILE A 8 -11.10 6.97 9.60
N GLU A 9 -11.03 5.64 9.76
CA GLU A 9 -10.27 5.00 10.83
C GLU A 9 -8.76 5.18 10.68
N LEU A 10 -8.25 5.24 9.45
CA LEU A 10 -6.87 5.62 9.17
C LEU A 10 -6.58 7.03 9.68
N VAL A 11 -7.38 8.01 9.23
CA VAL A 11 -7.15 9.42 9.55
C VAL A 11 -7.20 9.67 11.05
N LYS A 12 -8.11 9.00 11.77
CA LYS A 12 -8.20 9.09 13.25
C LYS A 12 -6.93 8.65 13.99
N ARG A 13 -6.08 7.82 13.38
CA ARG A 13 -4.84 7.31 13.99
C ARG A 13 -3.61 8.14 13.63
N LEU A 14 -3.73 9.05 12.66
CA LEU A 14 -2.62 9.87 12.23
C LEU A 14 -2.35 11.00 13.25
N PRO A 15 -1.10 11.48 13.36
CA PRO A 15 -0.78 12.63 14.19
C PRO A 15 -1.55 13.89 13.75
N GLU A 16 -1.95 14.74 14.70
CA GLU A 16 -2.68 15.99 14.45
C GLU A 16 -1.97 16.96 13.49
N ASN A 17 -0.63 16.91 13.43
CA ASN A 17 0.19 17.79 12.60
C ASN A 17 0.57 17.19 11.24
N VAL A 18 -0.04 16.08 10.83
CA VAL A 18 0.19 15.47 9.52
C VAL A 18 -0.35 16.39 8.41
N SER A 19 0.39 16.53 7.30
CA SER A 19 -0.09 17.31 6.17
C SER A 19 -1.16 16.55 5.38
N LEU A 20 -2.05 17.28 4.69
CA LEU A 20 -3.03 16.66 3.78
C LEU A 20 -2.36 15.83 2.67
N THR A 21 -1.18 16.24 2.20
CA THR A 21 -0.42 15.48 1.21
C THR A 21 0.00 14.11 1.76
N ALA A 22 0.54 14.08 2.98
CA ALA A 22 0.93 12.83 3.63
C ALA A 22 -0.29 11.93 3.94
N ILE A 23 -1.43 12.50 4.32
CA ILE A 23 -2.69 11.74 4.47
C ILE A 23 -3.07 11.08 3.14
N ALA A 24 -3.00 11.82 2.03
CA ALA A 24 -3.34 11.28 0.71
C ALA A 24 -2.34 10.22 0.22
N GLU A 25 -1.06 10.30 0.61
CA GLU A 25 -0.05 9.26 0.36
C GLU A 25 -0.36 7.99 1.14
N GLU A 26 -0.70 8.11 2.42
CA GLU A 26 -1.05 6.97 3.26
C GLU A 26 -2.29 6.22 2.73
N VAL A 27 -3.33 6.97 2.31
CA VAL A 27 -4.52 6.37 1.68
C VAL A 27 -4.14 5.63 0.40
N ARG A 28 -3.29 6.21 -0.45
CA ARG A 28 -2.80 5.57 -1.68
C ARG A 28 -1.99 4.31 -1.38
N PHE A 29 -1.16 4.34 -0.34
CA PHE A 29 -0.36 3.20 0.09
C PHE A 29 -1.24 2.01 0.49
N ILE A 30 -2.27 2.25 1.30
CA ILE A 30 -3.22 1.20 1.70
C ILE A 30 -4.00 0.66 0.48
N ALA A 31 -4.42 1.54 -0.43
CA ALA A 31 -5.10 1.11 -1.65
C ALA A 31 -4.22 0.19 -2.51
N ALA A 32 -2.93 0.50 -2.65
CA ALA A 32 -1.98 -0.33 -3.39
C ALA A 32 -1.74 -1.70 -2.73
N ILE A 33 -1.70 -1.76 -1.39
CA ILE A 33 -1.63 -3.03 -0.67
C ILE A 33 -2.88 -3.88 -0.94
N GLN A 34 -4.05 -3.26 -0.91
CA GLN A 34 -5.33 -3.94 -1.10
C GLN A 34 -5.45 -4.50 -2.53
N GLU A 35 -5.04 -3.71 -3.53
CA GLU A 35 -4.90 -4.16 -4.92
C GLU A 35 -3.92 -5.34 -5.03
N GLY A 36 -2.76 -5.28 -4.38
CA GLY A 36 -1.80 -6.39 -4.38
C GLY A 36 -2.36 -7.69 -3.81
N PHE A 37 -3.18 -7.63 -2.76
CA PHE A 37 -3.86 -8.81 -2.23
C PHE A 37 -4.91 -9.37 -3.22
N GLU A 38 -5.69 -8.51 -3.86
CA GLU A 38 -6.64 -8.94 -4.90
C GLU A 38 -5.94 -9.60 -6.09
N GLU A 39 -4.77 -9.09 -6.50
CA GLU A 39 -3.95 -9.70 -7.55
C GLU A 39 -3.43 -11.08 -7.16
N ILE A 40 -3.01 -11.25 -5.90
CA ILE A 40 -2.59 -12.56 -5.36
C ILE A 40 -3.75 -13.56 -5.40
N ASP A 41 -4.93 -13.16 -4.94
CA ASP A 41 -6.13 -14.01 -4.93
C ASP A 41 -6.55 -14.43 -6.35
N LEU A 42 -6.27 -13.58 -7.35
CA LEU A 42 -6.47 -13.87 -8.77
C LEU A 42 -5.35 -14.69 -9.41
N GLY A 43 -4.32 -15.08 -8.66
CA GLY A 43 -3.17 -15.84 -9.16
C GLY A 43 -2.21 -15.03 -10.05
N LYS A 44 -2.23 -13.69 -9.95
CA LYS A 44 -1.35 -12.78 -10.72
C LYS A 44 0.00 -12.53 -10.06
N GLY A 45 0.34 -13.29 -9.00
CA GLY A 45 1.65 -13.22 -8.38
C GLY A 45 2.78 -13.59 -9.36
N VAL A 46 3.99 -13.13 -9.07
CA VAL A 46 5.19 -13.49 -9.82
C VAL A 46 6.02 -14.53 -9.05
N PRO A 47 6.83 -15.37 -9.74
CA PRO A 47 7.76 -16.27 -9.07
C PRO A 47 8.76 -15.54 -8.18
N VAL A 48 9.24 -16.21 -7.13
CA VAL A 48 10.17 -15.61 -6.15
C VAL A 48 11.47 -15.15 -6.78
N GLU A 49 11.96 -15.85 -7.81
CA GLU A 49 13.18 -15.50 -8.55
C GLU A 49 13.03 -14.19 -9.33
N THR A 50 11.80 -13.85 -9.72
CA THR A 50 11.49 -12.54 -10.32
C THR A 50 11.54 -11.45 -9.27
N VAL A 51 11.02 -11.71 -8.07
CA VAL A 51 11.07 -10.76 -6.94
C VAL A 51 12.51 -10.46 -6.54
N GLU A 52 13.36 -11.48 -6.43
CA GLU A 52 14.79 -11.31 -6.09
C GLU A 52 15.49 -10.34 -7.04
N LYS A 53 15.24 -10.45 -8.35
CA LYS A 53 15.79 -9.51 -9.35
C LYS A 53 15.22 -8.10 -9.21
N MET A 54 13.95 -7.96 -8.84
CA MET A 54 13.34 -6.64 -8.61
C MET A 54 13.95 -5.97 -7.37
N MET A 55 14.27 -6.73 -6.32
CA MET A 55 14.87 -6.21 -5.09
C MET A 55 16.24 -5.57 -5.33
N GLU A 56 17.01 -6.05 -6.30
CA GLU A 56 18.27 -5.41 -6.72
C GLU A 56 18.03 -3.94 -7.14
N SER A 57 16.91 -3.63 -7.79
CA SER A 57 16.58 -2.26 -8.21
C SER A 57 16.08 -1.37 -7.07
N TRP A 58 15.59 -1.96 -5.97
CA TRP A 58 15.02 -1.23 -4.83
C TRP A 58 16.06 -0.90 -3.75
N THR A 59 17.14 -1.67 -3.71
CA THR A 59 18.23 -1.53 -2.72
C THR A 59 19.38 -0.66 -3.22
N ILE A 60 19.35 -0.24 -4.49
CA ILE A 60 20.24 0.80 -4.99
C ILE A 60 19.68 2.15 -4.55
N GLY A 61 20.12 2.56 -3.36
CA GLY A 61 19.94 3.90 -2.78
C GLY A 61 21.29 4.42 -2.27
#